data_AF-A0A1X7S2V3-F1
#
_entry.id   AF-A0A1X7S2V3-F1
#
_cell.length_a   1.000
_cell.length_b   1.000
_cell.length_c   1.000
_cell.angle_alpha   90.00
_cell.angle_beta   90.00
_cell.angle_gamma   90.00
#
_symmetry.space_group_name_H-M   'P 1'
#
loop_
_entity.id
_entity.type
_entity.pdbx_description
1 polymer ?
#
loop_
_entity_poly.entity_id
_entity_poly.type
_entity_poly.pdbx_seq_one_letter_code
_entity_poly.pdbx_strand_id
1 'polypeptide(L)'
;MRTLGKTEEVAELLRRLPYTRSPSGEEGKAGGAPGGGFTLTDWSKIARNVVSEHGPCPESTMNLYRQPTEGVYEHVPSHVVGLVSAAHFEMFLDTQLGVIYFPGWIYVPGPTAVAQDTYGPFKPAADDPHDYASTEEANDWRTGGMGLKCAWAIPEFFEMMKYHFRNLTYLPLTRVWVAEAFGEDEENARGMPAAFPIVRQIFQKHGWLDLARYQKEKCMDELDSRWEELFDH
;
A
#
# COMPACT_ATOMS: atom_id res chain seq x y z
N MET A 1 4.90 -8.79 -19.17
CA MET A 1 5.64 -9.20 -17.97
C MET A 1 6.97 -9.87 -18.29
N ARG A 2 7.03 -10.91 -19.14
CA ARG A 2 8.33 -11.49 -19.57
C ARG A 2 9.28 -10.48 -20.21
N THR A 3 8.75 -9.54 -21.00
CA THR A 3 9.52 -8.41 -21.57
C THR A 3 10.15 -7.51 -20.51
N LEU A 4 9.60 -7.49 -19.29
CA LEU A 4 10.12 -6.78 -18.11
C LEU A 4 11.00 -7.70 -17.23
N GLY A 5 11.41 -8.86 -17.73
CA GLY A 5 12.27 -9.80 -16.99
C GLY A 5 11.59 -10.56 -15.85
N LYS A 6 10.26 -10.45 -15.66
CA LYS A 6 9.54 -11.13 -14.57
C LYS A 6 9.24 -12.60 -14.87
N THR A 7 9.15 -13.42 -13.81
CA THR A 7 8.85 -14.86 -13.90
C THR A 7 7.44 -15.14 -14.42
N GLU A 8 7.18 -16.38 -14.86
CA GLU A 8 5.83 -16.78 -15.27
C GLU A 8 4.84 -16.80 -14.08
N GLU A 9 5.32 -17.12 -12.88
CA GLU A 9 4.51 -17.07 -11.66
C GLU A 9 3.98 -15.66 -11.39
N VAL A 10 4.86 -14.65 -11.46
CA VAL A 10 4.44 -13.23 -11.37
C VAL A 10 3.45 -12.91 -12.48
N ALA A 11 3.72 -13.33 -13.73
CA ALA A 11 2.83 -13.05 -14.86
C ALA A 11 1.44 -13.69 -14.72
N GLU A 12 1.34 -14.89 -14.15
CA GLU A 12 0.09 -15.60 -13.89
C GLU A 12 -0.67 -14.99 -12.71
N LEU A 13 0.05 -14.63 -11.64
CA LEU A 13 -0.54 -13.94 -10.49
C LEU A 13 -1.23 -12.63 -10.91
N LEU A 14 -0.50 -11.75 -11.61
CA LEU A 14 -1.05 -10.46 -12.05
C LEU A 14 -2.25 -10.61 -13.00
N ARG A 15 -2.31 -11.71 -13.75
CA ARG A 15 -3.47 -12.07 -14.60
C ARG A 15 -4.73 -12.38 -13.78
N ARG A 16 -4.56 -12.87 -12.55
CA ARG A 16 -5.64 -13.30 -11.65
C ARG A 16 -6.08 -12.22 -10.67
N LEU A 17 -5.26 -11.20 -10.41
CA LEU A 17 -5.60 -10.13 -9.47
C LEU A 17 -6.75 -9.26 -10.04
N PRO A 18 -7.94 -9.25 -9.39
CA PRO A 18 -9.13 -8.60 -9.94
C PRO A 18 -9.15 -7.07 -9.73
N TYR A 19 -8.21 -6.52 -8.95
CA TYR A 19 -8.27 -5.15 -8.40
C TYR A 19 -7.48 -4.09 -9.18
N THR A 20 -7.05 -4.39 -10.41
CA THR A 20 -6.16 -3.51 -11.17
C THR A 20 -6.88 -2.63 -12.20
N ARG A 21 -8.20 -2.79 -12.40
CA ARG A 21 -8.94 -2.04 -13.42
C ARG A 21 -9.59 -0.80 -12.81
N SER A 22 -9.03 0.38 -13.06
CA SER A 22 -9.73 1.63 -12.76
C SER A 22 -10.98 1.72 -13.67
N PRO A 23 -12.22 1.76 -13.14
CA PRO A 23 -13.43 1.72 -13.97
C PRO A 23 -13.66 2.96 -14.84
N SER A 24 -12.91 4.02 -14.59
CA SER A 24 -12.96 5.28 -15.33
C SER A 24 -11.56 5.88 -15.28
N GLY A 25 -11.17 6.63 -16.32
CA GLY A 25 -9.86 7.30 -16.42
C GLY A 25 -9.62 8.41 -15.37
N GLU A 26 -10.16 8.27 -14.16
CA GLU A 26 -9.87 9.11 -13.00
C GLU A 26 -8.66 8.55 -12.24
N GLU A 27 -7.51 8.51 -12.92
CA GLU A 27 -6.23 8.34 -12.23
C GLU A 27 -6.07 9.52 -11.25
N GLY A 28 -5.95 9.23 -9.95
CA GLY A 28 -5.68 10.24 -8.91
C GLY A 28 -6.78 10.52 -7.89
N LYS A 29 -7.97 9.89 -7.96
CA LYS A 29 -9.05 10.12 -6.97
C LYS A 29 -9.43 8.91 -6.09
N ALA A 30 -8.93 7.71 -6.39
CA ALA A 30 -9.28 6.48 -5.68
C ALA A 30 -8.18 6.07 -4.67
N GLY A 31 -8.10 6.75 -3.53
CA GLY A 31 -7.21 6.41 -2.42
C GLY A 31 -7.77 5.31 -1.52
N GLY A 32 -8.00 4.11 -2.08
CA GLY A 32 -8.60 2.98 -1.35
C GLY A 32 -7.66 2.25 -0.39
N ALA A 33 -6.39 2.65 -0.35
CA ALA A 33 -5.38 1.95 0.42
C ALA A 33 -4.92 2.76 1.66
N PRO A 34 -4.58 2.07 2.76
CA PRO A 34 -4.16 2.70 4.02
C PRO A 34 -2.79 3.34 3.87
N GLY A 35 -2.69 4.65 4.13
CA GLY A 35 -1.53 5.48 3.78
C GLY A 35 -1.88 6.78 3.10
N GLY A 36 -3.11 6.89 2.60
CA GLY A 36 -3.52 8.03 1.79
C GLY A 36 -2.88 7.97 0.40
N GLY A 37 -3.72 7.77 -0.62
CA GLY A 37 -3.41 8.23 -1.98
C GLY A 37 -2.58 7.30 -2.87
N PHE A 38 -2.36 6.03 -2.53
CA PHE A 38 -1.83 5.08 -3.51
C PHE A 38 -2.92 4.23 -4.16
N THR A 39 -2.72 3.96 -5.44
CA THR A 39 -3.58 3.11 -6.27
C THR A 39 -2.84 1.82 -6.58
N LEU A 40 -3.57 0.71 -6.61
CA LEU A 40 -3.02 -0.54 -7.13
C LEU A 40 -2.73 -0.37 -8.62
N THR A 41 -1.57 -0.84 -9.04
CA THR A 41 -1.11 -0.68 -10.43
C THR A 41 -1.98 -1.46 -11.41
N ASP A 42 -2.43 -0.81 -12.49
CA ASP A 42 -3.10 -1.48 -13.62
C ASP A 42 -2.10 -2.28 -14.48
N TRP A 43 -1.75 -3.48 -14.01
CA TRP A 43 -0.85 -4.38 -14.72
C TRP A 43 -1.36 -4.81 -16.09
N SER A 44 -2.69 -4.82 -16.31
CA SER A 44 -3.27 -5.10 -17.62
C SER A 44 -3.07 -3.93 -18.59
N LYS A 45 -3.15 -2.68 -18.11
CA LYS A 45 -2.80 -1.47 -18.90
C LYS A 45 -1.32 -1.45 -19.24
N ILE A 46 -0.43 -1.68 -18.26
CA ILE A 46 1.02 -1.72 -18.50
C ILE A 46 1.38 -2.81 -19.52
N ALA A 47 0.85 -4.03 -19.35
CA ALA A 47 1.13 -5.13 -20.27
C ALA A 47 0.68 -4.82 -21.72
N ARG A 48 -0.48 -4.16 -21.90
CA ARG A 48 -0.94 -3.72 -23.24
C ARG A 48 -0.02 -2.67 -23.84
N ASN A 49 0.40 -1.68 -23.06
CA ASN A 49 1.28 -0.61 -23.54
C ASN A 49 2.61 -1.19 -24.03
N VAL A 50 3.25 -2.05 -23.22
CA VAL A 50 4.51 -2.73 -23.58
C VAL A 50 4.38 -3.56 -24.86
N VAL A 51 3.24 -4.21 -25.10
CA VAL A 51 3.01 -5.03 -26.31
C VAL A 51 2.64 -4.18 -27.53
N SER A 52 1.98 -3.02 -27.32
CA SER A 52 1.52 -2.14 -28.41
C SER A 52 2.64 -1.33 -29.06
N GLU A 53 3.80 -1.22 -28.41
CA GLU A 53 4.98 -0.60 -28.99
C GLU A 53 5.56 -1.51 -30.08
N HIS A 54 5.30 -1.14 -31.34
CA HIS A 54 5.77 -1.89 -32.51
C HIS A 54 7.27 -1.64 -32.73
N GLY A 55 8.11 -2.53 -32.21
CA GLY A 55 9.57 -2.49 -32.40
C GLY A 55 10.34 -2.66 -31.09
N PRO A 56 11.69 -2.59 -31.10
CA PRO A 56 12.47 -2.50 -29.88
C PRO A 56 12.06 -1.22 -29.14
N CYS A 57 11.36 -1.37 -28.02
CA CYS A 57 11.05 -0.29 -27.11
C CYS A 57 12.37 0.39 -26.67
N PRO A 58 12.53 1.72 -26.83
CA PRO A 58 13.69 2.43 -26.32
C PRO A 58 13.88 2.15 -24.82
N GLU A 59 15.13 2.03 -24.37
CA GLU A 59 15.45 1.75 -22.96
C GLU A 59 14.83 2.77 -22.00
N SER A 60 14.77 4.05 -22.41
CA SER A 60 14.08 5.10 -21.66
C SER A 60 12.58 4.84 -21.47
N THR A 61 11.92 4.25 -22.45
CA THR A 61 10.50 3.88 -22.39
C THR A 61 10.30 2.58 -21.59
N MET A 62 11.23 1.63 -21.69
CA MET A 62 11.23 0.44 -20.82
C MET A 62 11.40 0.81 -19.34
N ASN A 63 12.21 1.82 -19.03
CA ASN A 63 12.41 2.30 -17.66
C ASN A 63 11.13 2.88 -17.06
N LEU A 64 10.28 3.53 -17.87
CA LEU A 64 8.94 3.98 -17.43
C LEU A 64 8.03 2.81 -17.02
N TYR A 65 8.18 1.65 -17.64
CA TYR A 65 7.41 0.44 -17.28
C TYR A 65 8.06 -0.41 -16.19
N ARG A 66 9.38 -0.28 -15.98
CA ARG A 66 10.08 -0.94 -14.88
C ARG A 66 9.85 -0.25 -13.55
N GLN A 67 9.76 1.08 -13.53
CA GLN A 67 9.59 1.83 -12.29
C GLN A 67 8.35 1.37 -11.48
N PRO A 68 7.17 1.10 -12.06
CA PRO A 68 6.06 0.51 -11.31
C PRO A 68 6.31 -0.92 -10.81
N THR A 69 7.19 -1.69 -11.46
CA THR A 69 7.50 -3.08 -11.07
C THR A 69 8.63 -3.17 -10.04
N GLU A 70 9.56 -2.22 -10.04
CA GLU A 70 10.88 -2.32 -9.40
C GLU A 70 11.23 -1.08 -8.57
N GLY A 71 10.37 -0.05 -8.57
CA GLY A 71 10.63 1.20 -7.86
C GLY A 71 11.84 1.93 -8.44
N VAL A 72 12.63 2.54 -7.54
CA VAL A 72 13.91 3.21 -7.88
C VAL A 72 15.13 2.28 -7.79
N TYR A 73 14.92 0.99 -7.51
CA TYR A 73 15.98 0.04 -7.19
C TYR A 73 16.52 -0.69 -8.41
N GLU A 74 17.79 -1.09 -8.37
CA GLU A 74 18.49 -1.72 -9.49
C GLU A 74 18.49 -3.25 -9.37
N HIS A 75 18.51 -3.79 -8.15
CA HIS A 75 18.71 -5.20 -7.85
C HIS A 75 17.42 -5.88 -7.40
N VAL A 76 16.32 -5.65 -8.12
CA VAL A 76 15.02 -6.29 -7.85
C VAL A 76 14.92 -7.62 -8.61
N PRO A 77 14.77 -8.76 -7.92
CA PRO A 77 14.65 -10.05 -8.58
C PRO A 77 13.42 -10.18 -9.49
N SER A 78 13.48 -11.13 -10.42
CA SER A 78 12.39 -11.42 -11.35
C SER A 78 11.12 -11.97 -10.69
N HIS A 79 11.23 -12.54 -9.48
CA HIS A 79 10.11 -13.03 -8.68
C HIS A 79 9.48 -11.96 -7.78
N VAL A 80 10.05 -10.75 -7.75
CA VAL A 80 9.54 -9.60 -7.02
C VAL A 80 8.81 -8.65 -7.98
N VAL A 81 7.66 -8.13 -7.54
CA VAL A 81 6.87 -7.17 -8.31
C VAL A 81 6.23 -6.09 -7.45
N GLY A 82 6.28 -4.85 -7.92
CA GLY A 82 5.51 -3.75 -7.36
C GLY A 82 4.00 -3.95 -7.47
N LEU A 83 3.26 -3.52 -6.46
CA LEU A 83 1.79 -3.60 -6.43
C LEU A 83 1.11 -2.24 -6.56
N VAL A 84 1.86 -1.16 -6.39
CA VAL A 84 1.35 0.21 -6.21
C VAL A 84 2.02 1.16 -7.19
N SER A 85 1.24 2.12 -7.68
CA SER A 85 1.72 3.17 -8.57
C SER A 85 1.64 4.51 -7.85
N ALA A 86 2.70 4.85 -7.11
CA ALA A 86 2.81 6.13 -6.41
C ALA A 86 4.28 6.55 -6.28
N ALA A 87 4.58 7.83 -6.52
CA ALA A 87 5.95 8.35 -6.57
C ALA A 87 6.74 8.22 -5.25
N HIS A 88 6.05 8.01 -4.13
CA HIS A 88 6.64 7.97 -2.78
C HIS A 88 6.13 6.80 -1.95
N PHE A 89 5.47 5.83 -2.56
CA PHE A 89 4.94 4.67 -1.84
C PHE A 89 5.23 3.42 -2.66
N GLU A 90 6.04 2.53 -2.10
CA GLU A 90 6.47 1.29 -2.73
C GLU A 90 5.97 0.11 -1.90
N MET A 91 5.37 -0.85 -2.59
CA MET A 91 4.87 -2.09 -2.02
C MET A 91 5.27 -3.21 -2.97
N PHE A 92 6.20 -4.05 -2.54
CA PHE A 92 6.71 -5.16 -3.33
C PHE A 92 6.15 -6.47 -2.81
N LEU A 93 5.76 -7.32 -3.75
CA LEU A 93 5.38 -8.69 -3.50
C LEU A 93 6.49 -9.61 -3.97
N ASP A 94 7.09 -10.33 -3.03
CA ASP A 94 8.00 -11.42 -3.31
C ASP A 94 7.21 -12.73 -3.40
N THR A 95 7.01 -13.20 -4.62
CA THR A 95 6.23 -14.43 -4.88
C THR A 95 6.95 -15.69 -4.43
N GLN A 96 8.28 -15.68 -4.37
CA GLN A 96 9.08 -16.83 -3.99
C GLN A 96 9.13 -17.00 -2.46
N LEU A 97 9.27 -15.90 -1.71
CA LEU A 97 9.28 -15.92 -0.25
C LEU A 97 7.87 -15.84 0.36
N GLY A 98 6.87 -15.40 -0.40
CA GLY A 98 5.52 -15.19 0.12
C GLY A 98 5.44 -14.00 1.08
N VAL A 99 6.22 -12.95 0.80
CA VAL A 99 6.41 -11.78 1.66
C VAL A 99 6.02 -10.50 0.93
N ILE A 100 5.41 -9.56 1.66
CA ILE A 100 5.14 -8.21 1.20
C ILE A 100 6.14 -7.28 1.87
N TYR A 101 6.88 -6.52 1.07
CA TYR A 101 7.83 -5.51 1.50
C TYR A 101 7.29 -4.11 1.27
N PHE A 102 7.62 -3.20 2.19
CA PHE A 102 7.46 -1.77 2.04
C PHE A 102 8.83 -1.13 2.18
N PRO A 103 9.66 -1.16 1.13
CA PRO A 103 11.04 -0.66 1.19
C PRO A 103 11.11 0.88 1.25
N GLY A 104 9.94 1.54 1.26
CA GLY A 104 9.78 2.98 1.23
C GLY A 104 10.50 3.73 2.36
N TRP A 105 10.62 5.03 2.14
CA TRP A 105 11.41 5.92 2.98
C TRP A 105 10.82 6.04 4.41
N ILE A 106 11.68 6.32 5.39
CA ILE A 106 11.37 6.41 6.84
C ILE A 106 10.14 7.31 7.18
N TYR A 107 9.76 8.21 6.28
CA TYR A 107 8.67 9.18 6.47
C TYR A 107 7.37 8.85 5.73
N VAL A 108 7.24 7.66 5.15
CA VAL A 108 6.00 7.24 4.50
C VAL A 108 5.14 6.62 5.58
N PRO A 109 4.03 7.25 6.02
CA PRO A 109 3.19 6.68 7.07
C PRO A 109 2.46 5.43 6.51
N GLY A 110 2.25 4.42 7.36
CA GLY A 110 1.55 3.17 7.02
C GLY A 110 2.17 1.94 7.66
N PRO A 111 2.35 0.83 6.93
CA PRO A 111 2.99 -0.37 7.47
C PRO A 111 4.36 -0.11 8.13
N THR A 112 5.12 0.88 7.65
CA THR A 112 6.34 1.39 8.29
C THR A 112 6.14 1.85 9.74
N ALA A 113 5.04 2.54 10.05
CA ALA A 113 4.69 2.94 11.42
C ALA A 113 4.40 1.70 12.28
N VAL A 114 3.77 0.67 11.69
CA VAL A 114 3.55 -0.62 12.37
C VAL A 114 4.88 -1.33 12.64
N ALA A 115 5.82 -1.31 11.69
CA ALA A 115 7.16 -1.88 11.90
C ALA A 115 7.95 -1.19 13.00
N GLN A 116 7.72 0.11 13.22
CA GLN A 116 8.37 0.89 14.27
C GLN A 116 7.74 0.69 15.66
N ASP A 117 6.49 0.21 15.73
CA ASP A 117 5.80 -0.05 16.99
C ASP A 117 6.39 -1.29 17.69
N THR A 118 7.29 -1.02 18.66
CA THR A 118 7.94 -2.06 19.46
C THR A 118 7.00 -2.79 20.41
N TYR A 119 5.81 -2.25 20.70
CA TYR A 119 4.80 -2.88 21.57
C TYR A 119 3.60 -3.46 20.80
N GLY A 120 3.49 -3.15 19.50
CA GLY A 120 2.42 -3.61 18.63
C GLY A 120 2.43 -5.12 18.39
N PRO A 121 1.26 -5.72 18.06
CA PRO A 121 1.10 -7.17 17.92
C PRO A 121 1.68 -7.73 16.61
N PHE A 122 1.97 -6.89 15.61
CA PHE A 122 2.50 -7.32 14.31
C PHE A 122 3.95 -6.88 14.18
N LYS A 123 4.87 -7.85 14.21
CA LYS A 123 6.30 -7.60 14.02
C LYS A 123 6.70 -7.88 12.58
N PRO A 124 7.58 -7.06 11.99
CA PRO A 124 8.13 -7.38 10.68
C PRO A 124 9.05 -8.61 10.76
N ALA A 125 9.34 -9.19 9.60
CA ALA A 125 10.29 -10.29 9.44
C ALA A 125 11.65 -9.92 10.06
N ALA A 126 12.17 -10.82 10.90
CA ALA A 126 13.39 -10.61 11.65
C ALA A 126 14.65 -11.06 10.88
N ASP A 127 14.48 -12.00 9.94
CA ASP A 127 15.53 -12.62 9.13
C ASP A 127 16.44 -11.58 8.48
N ASP A 128 17.75 -11.81 8.49
CA ASP A 128 18.72 -10.95 7.83
C ASP A 128 18.65 -11.14 6.31
N PRO A 129 18.35 -10.09 5.52
CA PRO A 129 18.42 -10.19 4.05
C PRO A 129 19.73 -10.75 3.51
N HIS A 130 20.86 -10.55 4.21
CA HIS A 130 22.15 -11.10 3.80
C HIS A 130 22.23 -12.64 3.90
N ASP A 131 21.32 -13.28 4.62
CA ASP A 131 21.28 -14.75 4.74
C ASP A 131 20.61 -15.42 3.53
N TYR A 132 19.78 -14.69 2.78
CA TYR A 132 18.94 -15.27 1.71
C TYR A 132 18.94 -14.49 0.38
N ALA A 133 19.59 -13.33 0.31
CA ALA A 133 19.73 -12.53 -0.90
C ALA A 133 21.20 -12.19 -1.17
N SER A 134 21.51 -11.71 -2.37
CA SER A 134 22.86 -11.20 -2.66
C SER A 134 23.15 -9.93 -1.84
N THR A 135 24.43 -9.61 -1.63
CA THR A 135 24.82 -8.39 -0.91
C THR A 135 24.28 -7.13 -1.58
N GLU A 136 24.27 -7.09 -2.91
CA GLU A 136 23.73 -5.99 -3.70
C GLU A 136 22.24 -5.83 -3.47
N GLU A 137 21.45 -6.91 -3.62
CA GLU A 137 20.01 -6.91 -3.40
C GLU A 137 19.61 -6.57 -1.96
N ALA A 138 20.32 -7.16 -0.98
CA ALA A 138 20.11 -6.92 0.44
C ALA A 138 20.32 -5.44 0.81
N ASN A 139 21.40 -4.85 0.31
CA ASN A 139 21.76 -3.45 0.57
C ASN A 139 20.92 -2.44 -0.23
N ASP A 140 20.47 -2.81 -1.43
CA ASP A 140 19.72 -1.91 -2.31
C ASP A 140 18.31 -1.63 -1.75
N TRP A 141 17.53 -2.68 -1.43
CA TRP A 141 16.12 -2.48 -1.08
C TRP A 141 15.57 -3.38 0.04
N ARG A 142 16.09 -4.59 0.27
CA ARG A 142 15.49 -5.51 1.29
C ARG A 142 15.69 -5.06 2.73
N THR A 143 16.74 -4.29 3.00
CA THR A 143 16.96 -3.65 4.31
C THR A 143 16.16 -2.34 4.48
N GLY A 144 15.26 -2.03 3.53
CA GLY A 144 14.38 -0.85 3.57
C GLY A 144 15.08 0.46 3.20
N GLY A 145 16.16 0.40 2.42
CA GLY A 145 16.96 1.54 1.93
C GLY A 145 17.66 2.39 3.00
N MET A 146 17.24 2.31 4.26
CA MET A 146 17.68 3.11 5.41
C MET A 146 17.65 2.32 6.74
N GLY A 147 17.52 0.99 6.70
CA GLY A 147 17.67 0.11 7.87
C GLY A 147 16.39 -0.32 8.61
N LEU A 148 15.20 0.11 8.16
CA LEU A 148 13.93 -0.38 8.72
C LEU A 148 13.46 -1.62 7.93
N LYS A 149 13.52 -2.79 8.56
CA LYS A 149 12.90 -4.00 8.00
C LYS A 149 11.39 -3.86 8.06
N CYS A 150 10.76 -3.62 6.90
CA CYS A 150 9.33 -3.43 6.77
C CYS A 150 8.76 -4.50 5.84
N ALA A 151 8.64 -5.71 6.37
CA ALA A 151 8.24 -6.88 5.60
C ALA A 151 7.40 -7.83 6.46
N TRP A 152 6.33 -8.39 5.89
CA TRP A 152 5.49 -9.39 6.56
C TRP A 152 5.16 -10.52 5.61
N ALA A 153 4.98 -11.72 6.14
CA ALA A 153 4.37 -12.80 5.37
C ALA A 153 2.97 -12.34 4.89
N ILE A 154 2.58 -12.74 3.67
CA ILE A 154 1.30 -12.32 3.08
C ILE A 154 0.09 -12.51 4.03
N PRO A 155 -0.08 -13.67 4.72
CA PRO A 155 -1.19 -13.84 5.66
C PRO A 155 -1.14 -12.87 6.84
N GLU A 156 0.05 -12.65 7.40
CA GLU A 156 0.25 -11.74 8.53
C GLU A 156 -0.01 -10.29 8.13
N PHE A 157 0.41 -9.89 6.93
CA PHE A 157 0.08 -8.59 6.37
C PHE A 157 -1.43 -8.36 6.33
N PHE A 158 -2.22 -9.32 5.83
CA PHE A 158 -3.68 -9.16 5.78
C PHE A 158 -4.34 -9.14 7.16
N GLU A 159 -3.82 -9.90 8.13
CA GLU A 159 -4.31 -9.84 9.51
C GLU A 159 -3.93 -8.51 10.20
N MET A 160 -2.72 -7.99 9.95
CA MET A 160 -2.30 -6.64 10.37
C MET A 160 -3.25 -5.59 9.82
N MET A 161 -3.54 -5.66 8.50
CA MET A 161 -4.44 -4.73 7.86
C MET A 161 -5.83 -4.75 8.47
N LYS A 162 -6.40 -5.95 8.61
CA LYS A 162 -7.70 -6.18 9.24
C LYS A 162 -7.74 -5.67 10.68
N TYR A 163 -6.68 -5.88 11.46
CA TYR A 163 -6.58 -5.37 12.82
C TYR A 163 -6.68 -3.84 12.85
N HIS A 164 -5.91 -3.14 12.02
CA HIS A 164 -5.89 -1.68 12.02
C HIS A 164 -7.21 -1.06 11.51
N PHE A 165 -7.88 -1.68 10.53
CA PHE A 165 -9.23 -1.27 10.14
C PHE A 165 -10.23 -1.51 11.27
N ARG A 166 -10.25 -2.71 11.88
CA ARG A 166 -11.19 -3.01 12.97
C ARG A 166 -11.04 -2.08 14.16
N ASN A 167 -9.81 -1.67 14.47
CA ASN A 167 -9.51 -0.74 15.56
C ASN A 167 -9.63 0.75 15.17
N LEU A 168 -10.01 1.06 13.93
CA LEU A 168 -10.12 2.44 13.43
C LEU A 168 -8.82 3.25 13.61
N THR A 169 -7.66 2.59 13.50
CA THR A 169 -6.36 3.25 13.29
C THR A 169 -6.11 3.50 11.82
N TYR A 170 -6.77 2.74 10.94
CA TYR A 170 -7.08 3.18 9.58
C TYR A 170 -8.51 3.67 9.53
N LEU A 171 -8.67 4.98 9.36
CA LEU A 171 -9.91 5.70 9.55
C LEU A 171 -10.47 6.16 8.21
N PRO A 172 -11.59 5.59 7.72
CA PRO A 172 -12.20 6.07 6.49
C PRO A 172 -12.77 7.47 6.73
N LEU A 173 -12.31 8.43 5.93
CA LEU A 173 -12.78 9.82 6.00
C LEU A 173 -13.77 10.11 4.87
N THR A 174 -13.53 9.52 3.69
CA THR A 174 -14.50 9.55 2.59
C THR A 174 -14.70 8.15 2.04
N ARG A 175 -15.59 8.02 1.05
CA ARG A 175 -15.82 6.77 0.31
C ARG A 175 -14.57 6.25 -0.41
N VAL A 176 -13.57 7.09 -0.62
CA VAL A 176 -12.37 6.79 -1.42
C VAL A 176 -11.08 7.21 -0.72
N TRP A 177 -11.14 7.62 0.56
CA TRP A 177 -9.97 8.05 1.30
C TRP A 177 -9.99 7.52 2.73
N VAL A 178 -8.87 6.91 3.11
CA VAL A 178 -8.57 6.43 4.45
C VAL A 178 -7.38 7.21 4.99
N ALA A 179 -7.56 7.81 6.16
CA ALA A 179 -6.49 8.43 6.92
C ALA A 179 -5.85 7.43 7.88
N GLU A 180 -4.62 7.72 8.24
CA GLU A 180 -3.89 7.00 9.27
C GLU A 180 -4.00 7.75 10.59
N ALA A 181 -4.44 7.02 11.61
CA ALA A 181 -4.74 7.54 12.94
C ALA A 181 -4.04 6.66 14.00
N PHE A 182 -2.76 6.40 13.79
CA PHE A 182 -1.88 5.68 14.71
C PHE A 182 -1.51 6.58 15.90
N GLY A 183 -2.05 6.29 17.08
CA GLY A 183 -1.66 6.96 18.33
C GLY A 183 -2.22 8.37 18.56
N GLU A 184 -1.90 8.92 19.73
CA GLU A 184 -2.26 10.27 20.20
C GLU A 184 -1.26 11.35 19.75
N ASP A 185 -0.19 10.99 19.02
CA ASP A 185 0.79 11.97 18.54
C ASP A 185 0.21 12.76 17.35
N GLU A 186 -0.52 13.80 17.73
CA GLU A 186 -1.17 14.82 16.90
C GLU A 186 -0.22 15.51 15.90
N GLU A 187 1.10 15.33 16.00
CA GLU A 187 2.11 15.94 15.12
C GLU A 187 2.30 15.23 13.77
N ASN A 188 2.03 13.92 13.66
CA ASN A 188 2.26 13.15 12.42
C ASN A 188 1.00 12.91 11.59
N ALA A 189 -0.18 13.16 12.13
CA ALA A 189 -1.38 13.24 11.32
C ALA A 189 -1.23 14.46 10.40
N ARG A 190 -1.27 14.27 9.08
CA ARG A 190 -1.37 15.39 8.12
C ARG A 190 -2.64 16.20 8.40
N GLY A 191 -2.54 17.14 9.33
CA GLY A 191 -3.43 18.27 9.54
C GLY A 191 -4.77 18.05 10.26
N MET A 192 -5.14 16.85 10.73
CA MET A 192 -6.52 16.63 11.25
C MET A 192 -6.69 15.76 12.52
N PRO A 193 -5.83 15.84 13.56
CA PRO A 193 -6.01 15.03 14.79
C PRO A 193 -7.36 15.24 15.51
N ALA A 194 -7.84 16.48 15.55
CA ALA A 194 -9.05 16.86 16.31
C ALA A 194 -10.34 16.20 15.79
N ALA A 195 -10.40 15.87 14.49
CA ALA A 195 -11.56 15.23 13.88
C ALA A 195 -11.61 13.71 14.14
N PHE A 196 -10.46 13.06 14.34
CA PHE A 196 -10.38 11.59 14.42
C PHE A 196 -11.23 10.98 15.54
N PRO A 197 -11.26 11.52 16.77
CA PRO A 197 -12.15 11.01 17.81
C PRO A 197 -13.62 11.04 17.39
N ILE A 198 -14.07 12.11 16.72
CA ILE A 198 -15.45 12.28 16.28
C ILE A 198 -15.79 11.29 15.18
N VAL A 199 -14.91 11.14 14.19
CA VAL A 199 -15.07 10.15 13.12
C VAL A 199 -15.17 8.74 13.70
N ARG A 200 -14.32 8.37 14.66
CA ARG A 200 -14.39 7.05 15.33
C ARG A 200 -15.75 6.83 16.02
N GLN A 201 -16.29 7.85 16.67
CA GLN A 201 -17.61 7.78 17.30
C GLN A 201 -18.72 7.54 16.28
N ILE A 202 -18.66 8.17 15.10
CA ILE A 202 -19.63 7.95 14.02
C ILE A 202 -19.61 6.48 13.58
N PHE A 203 -18.43 5.91 13.34
CA PHE A 203 -18.31 4.49 12.96
C PHE A 203 -18.81 3.53 14.05
N GLN A 204 -18.47 3.80 15.31
CA GLN A 204 -18.94 3.00 16.44
C GLN A 204 -20.46 3.07 16.60
N LYS A 205 -21.05 4.27 16.49
CA LYS A 205 -22.50 4.52 16.54
C LYS A 205 -23.26 3.71 15.49
N HIS A 206 -22.70 3.58 14.29
CA HIS A 206 -23.30 2.83 13.18
C HIS A 206 -22.79 1.38 13.07
N GLY A 207 -22.31 0.82 14.18
CA GLY A 207 -22.12 -0.62 14.32
C GLY A 207 -20.80 -1.18 13.80
N TRP A 208 -19.73 -0.39 13.65
CA TRP A 208 -18.44 -0.86 13.14
C TRP A 208 -17.88 -2.10 13.85
N LEU A 209 -18.06 -2.20 15.17
CA LEU A 209 -17.58 -3.34 15.96
C LEU A 209 -18.31 -4.66 15.65
N ASP A 210 -19.55 -4.57 15.16
CA ASP A 210 -20.39 -5.70 14.77
C ASP A 210 -20.75 -5.58 13.28
N LEU A 211 -19.94 -6.22 12.44
CA LEU A 211 -20.10 -6.18 10.98
C LEU A 211 -21.47 -6.67 10.50
N ALA A 212 -22.22 -7.44 11.30
CA ALA A 212 -23.58 -7.86 10.95
C ALA A 212 -24.60 -6.70 11.07
N ARG A 213 -24.26 -5.66 11.84
CA ARG A 213 -25.10 -4.48 12.10
C ARG A 213 -24.50 -3.19 11.53
N TYR A 214 -23.27 -3.26 11.02
CA TYR A 214 -22.54 -2.15 10.42
C TYR A 214 -23.31 -1.54 9.24
N GLN A 215 -23.51 -0.22 9.31
CA GLN A 215 -24.24 0.56 8.30
C GLN A 215 -23.31 1.56 7.63
N LYS A 216 -22.58 1.11 6.61
CA LYS A 216 -21.62 1.93 5.84
C LYS A 216 -22.21 3.25 5.38
N GLU A 217 -23.39 3.21 4.75
CA GLU A 217 -24.00 4.41 4.17
C GLU A 217 -24.32 5.44 5.26
N LYS A 218 -24.81 5.02 6.43
CA LYS A 218 -25.06 5.96 7.53
C LYS A 218 -23.80 6.58 8.11
N CYS A 219 -22.68 5.85 8.16
CA CYS A 219 -21.39 6.45 8.53
C CYS A 219 -21.00 7.56 7.55
N MET A 220 -21.08 7.26 6.25
CA MET A 220 -20.65 8.19 5.20
C MET A 220 -21.57 9.40 5.14
N ASP A 221 -22.88 9.21 5.23
CA ASP A 221 -23.86 10.32 5.23
C ASP A 221 -23.68 11.24 6.45
N GLU A 222 -23.40 10.68 7.64
CA GLU A 222 -23.14 11.49 8.84
C GLU A 222 -21.81 12.24 8.75
N LEU A 223 -20.76 11.62 8.19
CA LEU A 223 -19.49 12.29 7.93
C LEU A 223 -19.64 13.43 6.93
N ASP A 224 -20.29 13.16 5.79
CA ASP A 224 -20.53 14.16 4.74
C ASP A 224 -21.34 15.34 5.30
N SER A 225 -22.33 15.09 6.16
CA SER A 225 -23.14 16.15 6.79
C SER A 225 -22.37 17.03 7.77
N ARG A 226 -21.22 16.56 8.28
CA ARG A 226 -20.38 17.25 9.26
C ARG A 226 -19.03 17.63 8.67
N TRP A 227 -18.85 17.53 7.36
CA TRP A 227 -17.55 17.69 6.72
C TRP A 227 -16.95 19.07 7.01
N GLU A 228 -17.71 20.15 6.76
CA GLU A 228 -17.26 21.53 7.01
C GLU A 228 -16.93 21.78 8.50
N GLU A 229 -17.74 21.22 9.43
CA GLU A 229 -17.51 21.32 10.88
C GLU A 229 -16.19 20.67 11.30
N LEU A 230 -15.86 19.53 10.69
CA LEU A 230 -14.75 18.69 11.11
C LEU A 230 -13.43 19.04 10.43
N PHE A 231 -13.48 19.63 9.23
CA PHE A 231 -12.30 19.70 8.35
C PHE A 231 -12.01 21.08 7.73
N ASP A 232 -12.93 22.05 7.76
CA ASP A 232 -12.73 23.39 7.16
C ASP A 232 -12.48 24.48 8.23
N HIS A 233 -11.35 24.40 8.94
CA HIS A 233 -10.89 25.41 9.91
C HIS A 233 -9.77 26.30 9.36
#